data_AF-A0A536XLJ2-F1
#
_entry.id   AF-A0A536XLJ2-F1
#
_cell.length_a   1.000
_cell.length_b   1.000
_cell.length_c   1.000
_cell.angle_alpha   90.00
_cell.angle_beta   90.00
_cell.angle_gamma   90.00
#
_symmetry.space_group_name_H-M   'P 1'
#
loop_
_entity.id
_entity.type
_entity.pdbx_description
1 polymer ?
#
loop_
_entity_poly.entity_id
_entity_poly.type
_entity_poly.pdbx_seq_one_letter_code
_entity_poly.pdbx_strand_id
1 'polypeptide(L)'
;AVEIALKMSYHYWRNSGRAKSGFVTLANSYHGETLGALSVTDIALYRDTYAPLLRASAQVPSPDRRLAEPGEAPQEYARRCAKALEEHFERYAAETAA
;
A
#
# COMPACT_ATOMS: atom_id res chain seq x y z
N ALA A 1 10.60 -12.56 1.89
CA ALA A 1 10.49 -11.97 0.54
C ALA A 1 10.18 -10.48 0.60
N VAL A 2 9.13 -10.06 1.31
CA VAL A 2 8.66 -8.66 1.33
C VAL A 2 9.72 -7.66 1.83
N GLU A 3 10.42 -7.93 2.93
CA GLU A 3 11.51 -7.05 3.40
C GLU A 3 12.57 -6.75 2.32
N ILE A 4 12.92 -7.78 1.54
CA ILE A 4 13.89 -7.63 0.46
C ILE A 4 13.29 -6.74 -0.64
N ALA A 5 12.02 -6.95 -1.02
CA ALA A 5 11.36 -6.13 -2.02
C ALA A 5 11.27 -4.65 -1.61
N LEU A 6 10.90 -4.37 -0.35
CA LEU A 6 10.86 -2.99 0.19
C LEU A 6 12.23 -2.33 0.13
N LYS A 7 13.29 -3.04 0.54
CA LYS A 7 14.67 -2.55 0.47
C LYS A 7 15.11 -2.30 -0.98
N MET A 8 14.79 -3.20 -1.89
CA MET A 8 15.15 -3.07 -3.31
C MET A 8 14.46 -1.85 -3.94
N SER A 9 13.17 -1.64 -3.66
CA SER A 9 12.43 -0.47 -4.16
C SER A 9 12.99 0.84 -3.61
N TYR A 10 13.19 0.95 -2.29
CA TYR A 10 13.82 2.11 -1.67
C TYR A 10 15.20 2.40 -2.27
N HIS A 11 16.03 1.36 -2.42
CA HIS A 11 17.40 1.50 -2.91
C HIS A 11 17.46 1.91 -4.38
N TYR A 12 16.52 1.44 -5.22
CA TYR A 12 16.40 1.89 -6.60
C TYR A 12 16.20 3.41 -6.70
N TRP A 13 15.29 3.97 -5.90
CA TRP A 13 15.04 5.41 -5.90
C TRP A 13 16.23 6.20 -5.40
N ARG A 14 16.88 5.72 -4.33
CA ARG A 14 18.15 6.30 -3.84
C ARG A 14 19.20 6.37 -4.95
N ASN A 15 19.41 5.28 -5.69
CA ASN A 15 20.39 5.21 -6.76
C ASN A 15 20.01 6.11 -7.96
N SER A 16 18.72 6.39 -8.12
CA SER A 16 18.19 7.32 -9.12
C SER A 16 18.24 8.78 -8.66
N GLY A 17 18.86 9.09 -7.52
CA GLY A 17 18.95 10.44 -6.97
C GLY A 17 17.64 10.98 -6.38
N ARG A 18 16.66 10.12 -6.11
CA ARG A 18 15.33 10.49 -5.59
C ARG A 18 15.13 9.91 -4.20
N ALA A 19 14.87 10.75 -3.21
CA ALA A 19 14.69 10.34 -1.81
C ALA A 19 13.28 9.79 -1.51
N LYS A 20 12.84 8.76 -2.26
CA LYS A 20 11.53 8.13 -2.03
C LYS A 20 11.60 7.04 -0.96
N SER A 21 10.65 7.03 -0.04
CA SER A 21 10.63 6.08 1.09
C SER A 21 9.24 5.73 1.62
N GLY A 22 8.18 6.32 1.08
CA GLY A 22 6.79 5.96 1.39
C GLY A 22 6.37 4.69 0.66
N PHE A 23 5.43 3.95 1.22
CA PHE A 23 4.83 2.78 0.59
C PHE A 23 3.30 2.89 0.64
N VAL A 24 2.63 2.34 -0.35
CA VAL A 24 1.18 2.22 -0.46
C VAL A 24 0.77 0.76 -0.29
N THR A 25 -0.38 0.54 0.35
CA THR A 25 -0.91 -0.79 0.66
C THR A 25 -2.39 -0.84 0.32
N LEU A 26 -2.84 -2.00 -0.16
CA LEU A 26 -4.27 -2.21 -0.45
C LEU A 26 -5.01 -2.56 0.84
N ALA A 27 -6.22 -2.04 1.00
CA ALA A 27 -7.07 -2.39 2.13
C ALA A 27 -7.32 -3.91 2.19
N ASN A 28 -7.28 -4.47 3.40
CA ASN A 28 -7.41 -5.90 3.69
C ASN A 28 -6.28 -6.81 3.13
N SER A 29 -5.10 -6.28 2.80
CA SER A 29 -3.98 -7.09 2.31
C SER A 29 -3.08 -7.64 3.42
N TYR A 30 -2.41 -8.77 3.16
CA TYR A 30 -1.44 -9.40 4.06
C TYR A 30 -0.10 -9.62 3.36
N HIS A 31 0.97 -9.11 3.97
CA HIS A 31 2.31 -9.16 3.41
C HIS A 31 3.35 -9.82 4.34
N GLY A 32 2.94 -10.24 5.56
CA GLY A 32 3.78 -10.91 6.53
C GLY A 32 3.90 -10.14 7.85
N GLU A 33 4.63 -10.73 8.81
CA GLU A 33 4.66 -10.26 10.20
C GLU A 33 6.00 -9.64 10.63
N THR A 34 7.03 -9.64 9.77
CA THR A 34 8.27 -8.88 10.05
C THR A 34 7.98 -7.38 10.01
N LEU A 35 8.72 -6.54 10.74
CA LEU A 35 8.38 -5.12 10.93
C LEU A 35 8.08 -4.35 9.62
N GLY A 36 8.87 -4.52 8.56
CA GLY A 36 8.61 -3.87 7.27
C GLY A 36 7.44 -4.50 6.51
N ALA A 37 7.31 -5.84 6.55
CA ALA A 37 6.17 -6.53 5.95
C ALA A 37 4.83 -6.19 6.63
N LEU A 38 4.88 -6.04 7.95
CA LEU A 38 3.74 -5.68 8.77
C LEU A 38 3.35 -4.20 8.59
N SER A 39 4.33 -3.33 8.32
CA SER A 39 4.06 -1.92 8.04
C SER A 39 3.33 -1.69 6.71
N VAL A 40 3.32 -2.69 5.82
CA VAL A 40 2.54 -2.73 4.58
C VAL A 40 1.45 -3.81 4.60
N THR A 41 0.98 -4.20 5.79
CA THR A 41 -0.15 -5.12 5.97
C THR A 41 -1.36 -4.38 6.53
N ASP A 42 -2.54 -4.67 6.01
CA ASP A 42 -3.81 -4.11 6.50
C ASP A 42 -4.73 -5.18 7.09
N ILE A 43 -4.23 -5.86 8.12
CA ILE A 43 -5.04 -6.73 8.97
C ILE A 43 -4.82 -6.27 10.41
N ALA A 44 -5.83 -5.61 10.97
CA ALA A 44 -5.82 -5.03 12.32
C ALA A 44 -5.30 -6.00 13.39
N LEU A 45 -5.75 -7.27 13.32
CA LEU A 45 -5.34 -8.34 14.24
C LEU A 45 -3.81 -8.48 14.37
N TYR A 46 -3.08 -8.32 13.26
CA TYR A 46 -1.63 -8.45 13.25
C TYR A 46 -0.93 -7.09 13.43
N ARG A 47 -1.53 -6.01 12.91
CA ARG A 47 -0.89 -4.69 12.82
C ARG A 47 -0.99 -3.88 14.11
N ASP A 48 -2.15 -3.88 14.77
CA ASP A 48 -2.50 -2.85 15.77
C ASP A 48 -1.61 -2.92 17.00
N THR A 49 -1.31 -4.13 17.47
CA THR A 49 -0.40 -4.37 18.60
C THR A 49 0.97 -3.71 18.41
N TYR A 50 1.45 -3.65 17.17
CA TYR A 50 2.78 -3.14 16.84
C TYR A 50 2.75 -1.73 16.24
N ALA A 51 1.58 -1.10 16.10
CA ALA A 51 1.42 0.19 15.44
C ALA A 51 2.43 1.29 15.88
N PRO A 52 2.81 1.42 17.17
CA PRO A 52 3.83 2.40 17.59
C PRO A 52 5.23 2.15 17.01
N LEU A 53 5.54 0.94 16.54
CA LEU A 53 6.82 0.55 15.96
C LEU A 53 6.84 0.62 14.43
N LEU A 54 5.67 0.75 13.79
CA LEU A 54 5.54 0.68 12.35
C LEU A 54 5.64 2.06 11.73
N ARG A 55 6.42 2.17 10.65
CA ARG A 55 6.32 3.32 9.74
C ARG A 55 5.02 3.19 8.95
N ALA A 56 4.09 4.11 9.15
CA ALA A 56 2.81 4.06 8.45
C ALA A 56 2.98 4.01 6.92
N SER A 57 2.27 3.09 6.28
CA SER A 57 2.02 3.08 4.84
C SER A 57 0.71 3.79 4.53
N ALA A 58 0.61 4.38 3.34
CA ALA A 58 -0.66 4.92 2.88
C ALA A 58 -1.56 3.76 2.45
N GLN A 59 -2.83 3.80 2.84
CA GLN A 59 -3.79 2.77 2.46
C GLN A 59 -4.68 3.27 1.32
N VAL A 60 -4.92 2.41 0.33
CA VAL A 60 -5.89 2.64 -0.75
C VAL A 60 -6.88 1.48 -0.83
N PRO A 61 -8.08 1.68 -1.42
CA PRO A 61 -9.07 0.61 -1.56
C PRO A 61 -8.54 -0.59 -2.36
N SER A 62 -8.95 -1.79 -1.96
CA SER A 62 -8.72 -3.01 -2.75
C SER A 62 -9.89 -3.28 -3.71
N PRO A 63 -9.64 -3.86 -4.89
CA PRO A 63 -10.67 -4.21 -5.88
C PRO A 63 -11.44 -5.49 -5.50
N ASP A 64 -11.74 -5.67 -4.22
CA ASP A 64 -12.61 -6.74 -3.72
C ASP A 64 -14.07 -6.43 -4.06
N ARG A 65 -14.65 -7.16 -5.02
CA ARG A 65 -16.04 -6.98 -5.48
C ARG A 65 -17.09 -7.02 -4.35
N ARG A 66 -16.77 -7.60 -3.19
CA ARG A 66 -17.68 -7.64 -2.02
C ARG A 66 -17.91 -6.26 -1.41
N LEU A 67 -17.03 -5.30 -1.72
CA LEU A 67 -17.08 -3.91 -1.29
C LEU A 67 -17.70 -2.98 -2.36
N ALA A 68 -18.15 -3.54 -3.49
CA ALA A 68 -18.84 -2.78 -4.52
C ALA A 68 -20.23 -2.34 -4.04
N GLU A 69 -20.68 -1.17 -4.50
CA GLU A 69 -22.02 -0.67 -4.19
C GLU A 69 -23.11 -1.55 -4.82
N PRO A 70 -24.34 -1.58 -4.28
CA PRO A 70 -25.45 -2.29 -4.91
C PRO A 70 -25.67 -1.85 -6.36
N GLY A 71 -25.52 -2.80 -7.29
CA GLY A 71 -25.68 -2.55 -8.73
C GLY A 71 -24.41 -2.12 -9.48
N GLU A 72 -23.29 -1.90 -8.79
CA GLU A 72 -22.00 -1.60 -9.43
C GLU A 72 -21.38 -2.88 -10.01
N ALA A 73 -20.97 -2.84 -11.28
CA ALA A 73 -20.29 -3.98 -11.88
C ALA A 73 -18.87 -4.14 -11.28
N PRO A 74 -18.35 -5.38 -11.13
CA PRO A 74 -17.01 -5.59 -10.57
C PRO A 74 -15.88 -4.81 -11.27
N GLN A 75 -16.00 -4.61 -12.59
CA GLN A 75 -15.04 -3.84 -13.38
C GLN A 75 -15.12 -2.34 -13.10
N GLU A 76 -16.30 -1.82 -12.81
CA GLU A 76 -16.50 -0.41 -12.43
C GLU A 76 -15.92 -0.17 -11.03
N TYR A 77 -16.19 -1.07 -10.09
CA TYR A 77 -15.58 -1.03 -8.77
C TYR A 77 -14.03 -1.08 -8.85
N ALA A 78 -13.49 -2.00 -9.64
CA ALA A 78 -12.04 -2.08 -9.84
C ALA A 78 -11.44 -0.80 -10.44
N ARG A 79 -12.14 -0.16 -11.39
CA ARG A 79 -11.75 1.16 -11.94
C ARG A 79 -11.79 2.26 -10.89
N ARG A 80 -12.79 2.25 -10.00
CA ARG A 80 -12.89 3.18 -8.88
C ARG A 80 -11.72 3.03 -7.90
N CYS A 81 -11.34 1.80 -7.56
CA CYS A 81 -10.14 1.54 -6.74
C CYS A 81 -8.85 1.99 -7.46
N ALA A 82 -8.72 1.70 -8.75
CA ALA A 82 -7.57 2.13 -9.54
C ALA A 82 -7.45 3.66 -9.60
N LYS A 83 -8.57 4.37 -9.76
CA LYS A 83 -8.61 5.83 -9.71
C LYS A 83 -8.16 6.37 -8.36
N ALA A 84 -8.57 5.75 -7.24
CA ALA A 84 -8.10 6.17 -5.92
C ALA A 84 -6.58 5.99 -5.74
N LEU A 85 -6.00 4.93 -6.33
CA LEU A 85 -4.55 4.73 -6.37
C LEU A 85 -3.85 5.77 -7.26
N GLU A 86 -4.42 6.08 -8.42
CA GLU A 86 -3.91 7.13 -9.32
C GLU A 86 -3.88 8.49 -8.61
N GLU A 87 -4.98 8.90 -7.98
CA GLU A 87 -5.05 10.14 -7.19
C GLU A 87 -4.06 10.16 -6.02
N HIS A 88 -3.75 9.00 -5.43
CA HIS A 88 -2.68 8.92 -4.43
C HIS A 88 -1.31 9.23 -5.06
N PHE A 89 -1.00 8.63 -6.21
CA PHE A 89 0.27 8.89 -6.89
C PHE A 89 0.37 10.31 -7.44
N GLU A 90 -0.70 10.91 -7.94
CA GLU A 90 -0.69 12.32 -8.35
C GLU A 90 -0.25 13.25 -7.22
N ARG A 91 -0.66 12.95 -5.98
CA ARG A 91 -0.31 13.73 -4.79
C ARG A 91 1.07 13.40 -4.22
N TYR A 92 1.43 12.12 -4.18
CA TYR A 92 2.57 11.64 -3.37
C TYR A 92 3.66 10.93 -4.18
N ALA A 93 3.61 10.93 -5.52
CA ALA A 93 4.60 10.24 -6.36
C ALA A 93 6.05 10.71 -6.11
N ALA A 94 6.28 11.91 -5.58
CA ALA A 94 7.62 12.37 -5.22
C ALA A 94 8.22 11.61 -4.02
N GLU A 95 7.38 11.06 -3.14
CA GLU A 95 7.77 10.46 -1.85
C GLU A 95 7.54 8.94 -1.81
N THR A 96 6.58 8.45 -2.60
CA THR A 96 6.19 7.04 -2.65
C THR A 96 7.16 6.22 -3.50
N ALA A 97 7.85 5.28 -2.84
CA ALA A 97 8.69 4.25 -3.46
C ALA A 97 7.87 3.13 -4.13
N ALA A 98 6.53 3.19 -3.96
CA ALA A 98 5.47 2.25 -4.31
C ALA A 98 5.18 1.31 -3.15
#